data_AF-A0A8D2C4U4-F1
#
_entry.id   AF-A0A8D2C4U4-F1
#
_cell.length_a   1.000
_cell.length_b   1.000
_cell.length_c   1.000
_cell.angle_alpha   90.00
_cell.angle_beta   90.00
_cell.angle_gamma   90.00
#
_symmetry.space_group_name_H-M   'P 1'
#
loop_
_entity.id
_entity.type
_entity.pdbx_description
1 polymer ?
#
loop_
_entity_poly.entity_id
_entity_poly.type
_entity_poly.pdbx_seq_one_letter_code
_entity_poly.pdbx_strand_id
1 'polypeptide(L)'
;MAAAVAAAAGSGPAREEDSSAGEAAAPQPQAPTSTPGARLSRLPLARVKALVKADPDVTLAGQEAIFILARAAELFVETIAKDAYCCAQQGKRKTLQRRDLDNAIEAVDEFAFLEDITISRTKLFFPFVDEECHLSYQ
;
A
#
# COMPACT_ATOMS: atom_id res chain seq x y z
N MET A 1 -18.21 -1.64 -60.31
CA MET A 1 -16.88 -1.12 -59.92
C MET A 1 -16.55 -1.75 -58.57
N ALA A 2 -15.88 -2.91 -58.50
CA ALA A 2 -14.42 -3.11 -58.64
C ALA A 2 -13.64 -2.16 -57.72
N ALA A 3 -12.78 -2.60 -56.80
CA ALA A 3 -11.79 -3.65 -56.96
C ALA A 3 -11.39 -4.35 -55.63
N ALA A 4 -11.08 -5.63 -55.76
CA ALA A 4 -10.24 -6.40 -54.85
C ALA A 4 -8.77 -6.32 -55.31
N VAL A 5 -7.82 -6.39 -54.38
CA VAL A 5 -6.40 -6.66 -54.67
C VAL A 5 -5.84 -7.63 -53.63
N ALA A 6 -5.04 -8.56 -54.14
CA ALA A 6 -4.50 -9.76 -53.51
C ALA A 6 -2.95 -9.72 -53.47
N ALA A 7 -2.32 -10.56 -52.62
CA ALA A 7 -0.99 -11.19 -52.80
C ALA A 7 -0.66 -12.08 -51.57
N ALA A 8 -0.57 -13.42 -51.70
CA ALA A 8 0.63 -14.25 -52.00
C ALA A 8 1.49 -14.54 -50.75
N ALA A 9 1.44 -15.74 -50.15
CA ALA A 9 2.10 -17.01 -50.50
C ALA A 9 3.60 -17.08 -50.09
N GLY A 10 3.92 -18.03 -49.20
CA GLY A 10 5.29 -18.45 -48.84
C GLY A 10 5.26 -19.77 -48.07
N SER A 11 5.86 -20.82 -48.65
CA SER A 11 5.86 -22.23 -48.25
C SER A 11 6.95 -22.57 -47.21
N GLY A 12 6.76 -23.67 -46.43
CA GLY A 12 7.63 -24.17 -45.32
C GLY A 12 8.96 -24.82 -45.72
N PRO A 13 9.49 -25.90 -45.08
CA PRO A 13 9.22 -26.60 -43.80
C PRO A 13 10.52 -26.88 -42.95
N ALA A 14 10.44 -27.63 -41.83
CA ALA A 14 11.37 -28.70 -41.40
C ALA A 14 11.59 -28.86 -39.85
N ARG A 15 11.26 -30.08 -39.37
CA ARG A 15 11.95 -30.98 -38.40
C ARG A 15 12.28 -30.50 -36.97
N GLU A 16 11.68 -31.08 -35.93
CA GLU A 16 11.90 -32.42 -35.30
C GLU A 16 13.24 -32.54 -34.56
N GLU A 17 13.21 -32.58 -33.23
CA GLU A 17 14.01 -33.50 -32.42
C GLU A 17 13.15 -34.09 -31.29
N ASP A 18 13.02 -35.41 -31.34
CA ASP A 18 12.55 -36.32 -30.30
C ASP A 18 13.71 -36.60 -29.35
N SER A 19 13.46 -36.64 -28.04
CA SER A 19 14.25 -37.46 -27.13
C SER A 19 13.44 -37.86 -25.91
N SER A 20 13.23 -39.17 -25.86
CA SER A 20 12.51 -40.01 -24.94
C SER A 20 13.28 -40.34 -23.64
N ALA A 21 12.52 -40.79 -22.64
CA ALA A 21 12.86 -41.61 -21.46
C ALA A 21 13.59 -40.91 -20.29
N GLY A 22 12.95 -40.75 -19.13
CA GLY A 22 12.93 -41.73 -18.01
C GLY A 22 13.84 -41.17 -16.89
N GLU A 23 13.70 -41.29 -15.58
CA GLU A 23 13.00 -42.16 -14.63
C GLU A 23 13.20 -41.48 -13.25
N ALA A 24 12.37 -41.84 -12.28
CA ALA A 24 12.21 -41.42 -10.89
C ALA A 24 13.43 -41.00 -10.00
N ALA A 25 13.08 -40.15 -9.02
CA ALA A 25 13.52 -40.11 -7.61
C ALA A 25 14.82 -39.38 -7.20
N ALA A 26 14.67 -38.21 -6.55
CA ALA A 26 14.92 -38.02 -5.11
C ALA A 26 14.66 -36.55 -4.67
N PRO A 27 14.16 -36.29 -3.44
CA PRO A 27 13.85 -34.95 -2.96
C PRO A 27 15.13 -34.22 -2.54
N GLN A 28 15.43 -33.10 -3.20
CA GLN A 28 16.51 -32.21 -2.76
C GLN A 28 16.09 -31.49 -1.47
N PRO A 29 16.85 -31.58 -0.36
CA PRO A 29 16.57 -30.86 0.86
C PRO A 29 16.74 -29.35 0.63
N GLN A 30 15.66 -28.59 0.71
CA GLN A 30 15.71 -27.13 0.74
C GLN A 30 16.31 -26.69 2.08
N ALA A 31 17.62 -26.44 2.09
CA ALA A 31 18.30 -25.81 3.21
C ALA A 31 17.76 -24.37 3.40
N PRO A 32 17.45 -23.93 4.63
CA PRO A 32 17.03 -22.56 4.88
C PRO A 32 18.26 -21.65 4.79
N THR A 33 18.42 -20.97 3.65
CA THR A 33 19.34 -19.85 3.51
C THR A 33 18.78 -18.65 4.27
N SER A 34 18.90 -18.66 5.60
CA SER A 34 18.71 -17.47 6.42
C SER A 34 19.94 -16.57 6.28
N THR A 35 20.10 -15.94 5.12
CA THR A 35 20.85 -14.67 5.05
C THR A 35 20.07 -13.68 5.92
N PRO A 36 20.69 -12.90 6.83
CA PRO A 36 20.05 -11.78 7.51
C PRO A 36 19.76 -10.70 6.46
N GLY A 37 18.77 -10.96 5.62
CA GLY A 37 18.39 -10.15 4.49
C GLY A 37 17.92 -8.81 5.01
N ALA A 38 18.39 -7.75 4.35
CA ALA A 38 17.92 -6.39 4.53
C ALA A 38 16.40 -6.42 4.80
N ARG A 39 15.97 -5.84 5.92
CA ARG A 39 14.55 -5.74 6.23
C ARG A 39 13.90 -4.92 5.11
N LEU A 40 13.24 -5.61 4.17
CA LEU A 40 12.66 -5.01 2.97
C LEU A 40 11.55 -4.00 3.32
N SER A 41 10.95 -4.15 4.51
CA SER A 41 10.04 -3.19 5.12
C SER A 41 10.47 -2.92 6.58
N ARG A 42 10.24 -1.68 7.03
CA ARG A 42 10.38 -1.25 8.43
C ARG A 42 9.28 -1.84 9.31
N LEU A 43 8.13 -2.21 8.73
CA LEU A 43 7.02 -2.83 9.43
C LEU A 43 7.15 -4.37 9.42
N PRO A 44 6.85 -5.06 10.54
CA PRO A 44 6.86 -6.52 10.57
C PRO A 44 5.79 -7.12 9.66
N LEU A 45 6.19 -7.82 8.59
CA LEU A 45 5.27 -8.41 7.61
C LEU A 45 4.28 -9.40 8.24
N ALA A 46 4.69 -10.13 9.28
CA ALA A 46 3.81 -11.02 10.02
C ALA A 46 2.63 -10.26 10.68
N ARG A 47 2.88 -9.04 11.17
CA ARG A 47 1.84 -8.21 11.79
C ARG A 47 0.89 -7.66 10.73
N VAL A 48 1.41 -7.21 9.60
CA VAL A 48 0.61 -6.74 8.46
C VAL A 48 -0.31 -7.86 7.95
N LYS A 49 0.24 -9.07 7.76
CA LYS A 49 -0.55 -10.25 7.38
C LYS A 49 -1.69 -10.55 8.37
N ALA A 50 -1.42 -10.45 9.67
CA ALA A 50 -2.44 -10.68 10.70
C ALA A 50 -3.56 -9.63 10.66
N LEU A 51 -3.25 -8.37 10.35
CA LEU A 51 -4.26 -7.32 10.19
C LEU A 51 -5.11 -7.52 8.93
N VAL A 52 -4.48 -7.90 7.81
CA VAL A 52 -5.20 -8.21 6.56
C VAL A 52 -6.16 -9.38 6.76
N LYS A 53 -5.74 -10.43 7.49
CA LYS A 53 -6.59 -11.59 7.79
C LYS A 53 -7.59 -11.38 8.95
N ALA A 54 -7.57 -10.22 9.60
CA ALA A 54 -8.58 -9.88 10.60
C ALA A 54 -9.92 -9.52 9.93
N ASP A 55 -9.89 -9.16 8.65
CA ASP A 55 -11.06 -8.96 7.82
C ASP A 55 -11.67 -10.33 7.44
N PRO A 56 -12.96 -10.60 7.79
CA PRO A 56 -13.62 -11.86 7.47
C PRO A 56 -13.76 -12.12 5.97
N ASP A 57 -13.72 -11.08 5.14
CA ASP A 57 -13.89 -11.19 3.68
C ASP A 57 -12.56 -11.54 2.97
N VAL A 58 -11.43 -11.52 3.69
CA VAL A 58 -10.10 -11.82 3.12
C VAL A 58 -9.71 -13.28 3.39
N THR A 59 -9.91 -14.12 2.37
CA THR A 59 -9.60 -15.57 2.44
C THR A 59 -8.12 -15.89 2.21
N LEU A 60 -7.48 -15.26 1.21
CA LEU A 60 -6.08 -15.48 0.86
C LEU A 60 -5.39 -14.16 0.50
N ALA A 61 -4.20 -13.93 1.07
CA ALA A 61 -3.36 -12.78 0.77
C ALA A 61 -1.96 -13.26 0.34
N GLY A 62 -1.53 -12.88 -0.86
CA GLY A 62 -0.21 -13.18 -1.39
C GLY A 62 0.91 -12.41 -0.69
N GLN A 63 2.12 -12.96 -0.70
CA GLN A 63 3.29 -12.35 -0.05
C GLN A 63 3.62 -10.96 -0.63
N GLU A 64 3.53 -10.81 -1.96
CA GLU A 64 3.76 -9.52 -2.64
C GLU A 64 2.74 -8.46 -2.24
N ALA A 65 1.46 -8.83 -2.08
CA ALA A 65 0.42 -7.91 -1.64
C ALA A 65 0.66 -7.42 -0.20
N ILE A 66 1.06 -8.33 0.70
CA ILE A 66 1.42 -7.98 2.09
C ILE A 66 2.62 -7.04 2.11
N PHE A 67 3.61 -7.27 1.25
CA PHE A 67 4.78 -6.41 1.13
C PHE A 67 4.43 -5.00 0.64
N ILE A 68 3.62 -4.89 -0.43
CA ILE A 68 3.15 -3.61 -0.95
C ILE A 68 2.35 -2.87 0.11
N LEU A 69 1.46 -3.53 0.84
CA LEU A 69 0.69 -2.91 1.91
C LEU A 69 1.59 -2.37 3.03
N ALA A 70 2.61 -3.12 3.41
CA ALA A 70 3.59 -2.66 4.40
C ALA A 70 4.33 -1.40 3.92
N ARG A 71 4.73 -1.37 2.64
CA ARG A 71 5.41 -0.21 2.05
C ARG A 71 4.48 0.99 1.89
N ALA A 72 3.24 0.75 1.48
CA ALA A 72 2.22 1.79 1.38
C ALA A 72 1.93 2.41 2.75
N ALA A 73 1.83 1.58 3.80
CA ALA A 73 1.64 2.06 5.17
C ALA A 73 2.83 2.90 5.67
N GLU A 74 4.08 2.56 5.31
CA GLU A 74 5.24 3.39 5.63
C GLU A 74 5.15 4.78 4.98
N LEU A 75 4.82 4.82 3.68
CA LEU A 75 4.65 6.08 2.95
C LEU A 75 3.47 6.88 3.50
N PHE A 76 2.36 6.20 3.83
CA PHE A 76 1.17 6.82 4.40
C PHE A 76 1.47 7.55 5.71
N VAL A 77 2.19 6.90 6.64
CA VAL A 77 2.59 7.51 7.91
C VAL A 77 3.50 8.71 7.69
N GLU A 78 4.40 8.65 6.70
CA GLU A 78 5.26 9.78 6.37
C GLU A 78 4.46 10.97 5.80
N THR A 79 3.51 10.71 4.90
CA THR A 79 2.66 11.74 4.29
C THR A 79 1.80 12.43 5.34
N ILE A 80 1.00 11.69 6.11
CA ILE A 80 0.10 12.29 7.09
C ILE A 80 0.87 13.03 8.19
N ALA A 81 2.06 12.55 8.56
CA ALA A 81 2.92 13.25 9.52
C ALA A 81 3.44 14.58 8.97
N LYS A 82 3.78 14.66 7.68
CA LYS A 82 4.19 15.91 7.03
C LYS A 82 3.04 16.91 6.98
N ASP A 83 1.85 16.47 6.58
CA ASP A 83 0.67 17.34 6.47
C ASP A 83 0.23 17.86 7.84
N ALA A 84 0.17 16.99 8.84
CA ALA A 84 -0.11 17.40 10.22
C ALA A 84 0.99 18.32 10.78
N TYR A 85 2.26 18.12 10.40
CA TYR A 85 3.33 19.03 10.78
C TYR A 85 3.20 20.41 10.11
N CYS A 86 2.70 20.49 8.87
CA CYS A 86 2.38 21.76 8.23
C CYS A 86 1.35 22.55 9.04
N CYS A 87 0.32 21.88 9.58
CA CYS A 87 -0.66 22.50 10.50
C CYS A 87 -0.01 22.98 11.81
N ALA A 88 0.90 22.19 12.40
CA ALA A 88 1.62 22.58 13.61
C ALA A 88 2.50 23.84 13.40
N GLN A 89 3.14 23.94 12.23
CA GLN A 89 4.00 25.07 11.86
C GLN A 89 3.23 26.37 11.67
N GLN A 90 1.97 26.31 11.21
CA GLN A 90 1.08 27.48 11.16
C GLN A 90 0.83 28.04 12.56
N GLY A 91 0.75 27.17 13.56
CA GLY A 91 0.69 27.53 14.98
C GLY A 91 2.03 27.97 15.60
N LYS A 92 3.10 28.13 14.80
CA LYS A 92 4.49 28.41 15.26
C LYS A 92 5.03 27.37 16.25
N ARG A 93 4.49 26.15 16.22
CA ARG A 93 4.87 25.04 17.10
C ARG A 93 5.72 24.04 16.33
N LYS A 94 6.74 23.49 17.01
CA LYS A 94 7.56 22.39 16.50
C LYS A 94 7.14 21.03 17.06
N THR A 95 6.15 21.03 17.95
CA THR A 95 5.59 19.83 18.57
C THR A 95 4.22 19.55 17.96
N LEU A 96 4.09 18.37 17.38
CA LEU A 96 2.87 17.88 16.73
C LEU A 96 1.84 17.49 17.79
N GLN A 97 0.65 18.07 17.73
CA GLN A 97 -0.45 17.79 18.66
C GLN A 97 -1.57 17.05 17.94
N ARG A 98 -2.49 16.47 18.71
CA ARG A 98 -3.64 15.75 18.16
C ARG A 98 -4.50 16.64 17.24
N ARG A 99 -4.69 17.90 17.63
CA ARG A 99 -5.44 18.90 16.86
C ARG A 99 -4.85 19.14 15.47
N ASP A 100 -3.52 19.09 15.34
CA ASP A 100 -2.88 19.28 14.03
C ASP A 100 -3.17 18.10 13.09
N LEU A 101 -3.34 16.89 13.64
CA LEU A 101 -3.73 15.71 12.88
C LEU A 101 -5.20 15.78 12.47
N ASP A 102 -6.08 16.20 13.39
CA ASP A 102 -7.50 16.35 13.10
C ASP A 102 -7.71 17.40 11.98
N ASN A 103 -7.00 18.54 12.05
CA ASN A 103 -7.03 19.57 11.00
C ASN A 103 -6.48 19.06 9.66
N ALA A 104 -5.43 18.25 9.66
CA ALA A 104 -4.88 17.68 8.43
C ALA A 104 -5.84 16.70 7.77
N ILE A 105 -6.61 15.94 8.56
CA ILE A 105 -7.64 15.02 8.06
C ILE A 105 -8.81 15.79 7.44
N GLU A 106 -9.26 16.87 8.09
CA GLU A 106 -10.35 17.72 7.55
C GLU A 106 -9.92 18.51 6.30
N ALA A 107 -8.63 18.80 6.15
CA ALA A 107 -8.11 19.58 5.02
C ALA A 107 -7.86 18.75 3.75
N VAL A 108 -7.75 17.42 3.86
CA VAL A 108 -7.31 16.53 2.77
C VAL A 108 -8.32 15.40 2.59
N ASP A 109 -9.04 15.41 1.46
CA ASP A 109 -10.11 14.44 1.16
C ASP A 109 -9.58 12.99 1.09
N GLU A 110 -8.33 12.79 0.70
CA GLU A 110 -7.68 11.47 0.71
C GLU A 110 -7.55 10.87 2.12
N PHE A 111 -7.70 11.66 3.18
CA PHE A 111 -7.71 11.21 4.57
C PHE A 111 -9.12 11.03 5.15
N ALA A 112 -10.19 11.25 4.37
CA ALA A 112 -11.59 11.16 4.84
C ALA A 112 -11.91 9.80 5.49
N PHE A 113 -11.26 8.71 5.06
CA PHE A 113 -11.41 7.38 5.66
C PHE A 113 -10.96 7.30 7.14
N LEU A 114 -10.28 8.32 7.66
CA LEU A 114 -9.85 8.43 9.06
C LEU A 114 -10.82 9.20 9.96
N GLU A 115 -11.79 9.92 9.40
CA GLU A 115 -12.70 10.78 10.16
C GLU A 115 -13.45 10.01 11.26
N ASP A 116 -13.96 8.82 10.93
CA ASP A 116 -14.69 7.98 11.89
C ASP A 116 -13.81 7.51 13.06
N ILE A 117 -12.52 7.31 12.80
CA ILE A 117 -11.54 6.84 13.79
C ILE A 117 -11.14 7.98 14.73
N THR A 118 -10.99 9.20 14.21
CA THR A 118 -10.63 10.37 15.02
C THR A 118 -11.82 10.83 15.87
N ILE A 119 -12.99 10.97 15.26
CA ILE A 119 -14.23 11.44 15.91
C ILE A 119 -14.64 10.53 17.07
N SER A 120 -14.62 9.22 16.88
CA SER A 120 -15.09 8.24 17.88
C SER A 120 -14.24 8.21 19.16
N ARG A 121 -12.98 8.67 19.10
CA ARG A 121 -12.07 8.70 20.27
C ARG A 121 -11.97 10.05 20.96
N THR A 122 -12.22 11.16 20.27
CA THR A 122 -12.03 12.51 20.84
C THR A 122 -13.33 13.25 21.15
N LYS A 123 -14.48 12.92 20.52
CA LYS A 123 -15.77 13.61 20.82
C LYS A 123 -16.41 13.24 22.16
N LEU A 124 -15.93 12.23 22.88
CA LEU A 124 -16.28 12.03 24.30
C LEU A 124 -15.41 12.87 25.27
N PHE A 125 -14.41 13.62 24.77
CA PHE A 125 -13.45 14.34 25.62
C PHE A 125 -13.24 15.83 25.29
N PHE A 126 -13.74 16.38 24.17
CA PHE A 126 -13.61 17.82 23.90
C PHE A 126 -14.76 18.40 23.06
N PRO A 127 -15.69 19.13 23.67
CA PRO A 127 -16.43 20.22 23.05
C PRO A 127 -15.85 21.57 23.51
N PHE A 128 -14.63 21.92 23.10
CA PHE A 128 -14.10 23.28 23.31
C PHE A 128 -12.86 23.54 22.45
N VAL A 129 -12.78 24.72 21.85
CA VAL A 129 -11.81 25.27 20.88
C VAL A 129 -12.24 25.08 19.42
N ASP A 130 -13.24 25.87 18.97
CA ASP A 130 -13.12 27.21 18.32
C ASP A 130 -12.82 27.05 16.81
N GLU A 131 -13.80 27.02 15.90
CA GLU A 131 -14.59 28.18 15.40
C GLU A 131 -13.83 29.51 15.25
N GLU A 132 -12.55 29.50 14.89
CA GLU A 132 -11.93 30.70 14.31
C GLU A 132 -10.69 30.37 13.45
N CYS A 133 -10.89 29.76 12.28
CA CYS A 133 -9.86 29.66 11.24
C CYS A 133 -10.34 30.27 9.92
N HIS A 134 -11.16 31.33 9.99
CA HIS A 134 -11.72 32.03 8.82
C HIS A 134 -11.17 33.46 8.64
N LEU A 135 -10.01 33.79 9.23
CA LEU A 135 -9.49 35.18 9.23
C LEU A 135 -7.98 35.36 8.97
N SER A 136 -7.27 34.40 8.36
CA SER A 136 -5.91 34.66 7.85
C SER A 136 -5.77 34.46 6.34
N TYR A 137 -6.79 34.91 5.60
CA TYR A 137 -6.68 35.21 4.17
C TYR A 137 -7.30 36.58 3.88
N GLN A 138 -6.77 37.63 4.55
CA GLN A 138 -6.72 39.00 4.03
C GLN A 138 -5.57 39.76 4.69
#